data_AF-A0A961J787-F1
#
_entry.id   AF-A0A961J787-F1
#
_cell.length_a   1.000
_cell.length_b   1.000
_cell.length_c   1.000
_cell.angle_alpha   90.00
_cell.angle_beta   90.00
_cell.angle_gamma   90.00
#
_symmetry.space_group_name_H-M   'P 1'
#
loop_
_entity.id
_entity.type
_entity.pdbx_description
1 polymer ?
#
loop_
_entity_poly.entity_id
_entity_poly.type
_entity_poly.pdbx_seq_one_letter_code
_entity_poly.pdbx_strand_id
1 'polypeptide(L)' 'MERRKFLKGAALGAGAAALATPAIAQGGKQLTIVSTWPRDFPGLGTSAQRLAARIAEVSNGAFNVEY' A
#
# COMPACT_ATOMS: atom_id res chain seq x y z
N MET A 1 -24.83 18.77 -15.78
CA MET A 1 -24.21 19.91 -15.07
C MET A 1 -24.21 19.77 -13.53
N GLU A 2 -24.73 18.69 -12.95
CA GLU A 2 -24.74 18.52 -11.48
C GLU A 2 -23.46 17.89 -10.89
N ARG A 3 -22.80 17.00 -11.64
CA ARG A 3 -21.50 16.41 -11.27
C ARG A 3 -20.40 17.46 -11.05
N ARG A 4 -20.43 18.55 -11.83
CA ARG A 4 -19.47 19.67 -11.71
C ARG A 4 -19.76 20.57 -10.50
N LYS A 5 -21.01 20.63 -10.02
CA LYS A 5 -21.39 21.38 -8.82
C LYS A 5 -20.94 20.66 -7.54
N PHE A 6 -21.06 19.33 -7.52
CA PHE A 6 -20.61 18.50 -6.39
C PHE A 6 -19.09 18.58 -6.17
N LEU A 7 -18.30 18.50 -7.25
CA LEU A 7 -16.84 18.65 -7.18
C LEU A 7 -16.39 20.06 -6.74
N LYS A 8 -17.13 21.10 -7.12
CA LYS A 8 -16.83 22.48 -6.68
C LYS A 8 -17.26 22.76 -5.24
N GLY A 9 -18.31 22.11 -4.74
CA GLY A 9 -18.75 22.22 -3.35
C GLY A 9 -17.81 21.52 -2.37
N ALA A 10 -17.24 20.39 -2.75
CA ALA A 10 -16.26 19.65 -1.93
C ALA A 10 -14.90 20.38 -1.82
N ALA A 11 -14.54 21.20 -2.81
CA ALA A 11 -13.27 21.94 -2.83
C ALA A 11 -13.23 23.14 -1.87
N LEU A 12 -14.36 23.57 -1.29
CA LEU A 12 -14.44 24.75 -0.43
C LEU A 12 -14.59 24.43 1.07
N GLY A 13 -14.75 23.16 1.45
CA GLY A 13 -14.99 22.74 2.83
C GLY A 13 -13.83 22.04 3.54
N ALA A 14 -12.82 21.57 2.79
CA ALA A 14 -11.64 20.93 3.36
C ALA A 14 -10.45 21.89 3.29
N GLY A 15 -10.38 22.81 4.26
CA GLY A 15 -9.17 23.59 4.47
C GLY A 15 -7.97 22.66 4.61
N ALA A 16 -6.96 22.86 3.77
CA ALA A 16 -5.58 22.44 3.96
C ALA A 16 -5.36 21.15 4.79
N ALA A 17 -6.06 20.07 4.47
CA ALA A 17 -5.50 18.75 4.72
C ALA A 17 -4.41 18.64 3.66
N ALA A 18 -3.19 18.98 4.08
CA ALA A 18 -1.98 18.76 3.31
C ALA A 18 -2.16 17.47 2.51
N LEU A 19 -1.85 17.53 1.21
CA LEU A 19 -1.52 16.35 0.41
C LEU A 19 -0.25 15.72 1.01
N ALA A 20 -0.32 15.27 2.26
CA ALA A 20 0.56 14.29 2.86
C ALA A 20 0.12 12.91 2.37
N THR A 21 -0.14 12.78 1.07
CA THR A 21 -0.02 11.50 0.40
C THR A 21 1.47 11.41 0.09
N PRO A 22 2.22 10.64 0.89
CA PRO A 22 3.67 10.71 0.92
C PRO A 22 4.20 10.38 -0.49
N ALA A 23 5.35 10.96 -0.83
CA ALA A 23 6.10 10.65 -2.06
C ALA A 23 6.40 9.14 -2.27
N ILE A 24 5.96 8.26 -1.36
CA ILE A 24 5.90 6.80 -1.44
C ILE A 24 4.87 6.29 -2.47
N ALA A 25 3.86 7.10 -2.83
CA ALA A 25 2.76 6.64 -3.69
C ALA A 25 3.07 6.60 -5.21
N GLN A 26 4.27 6.99 -5.67
CA GLN A 26 4.54 7.16 -7.12
C GLN A 26 5.34 6.03 -7.81
N GLY A 27 5.76 4.96 -7.12
CA GLY A 27 6.60 3.95 -7.79
C GLY A 27 6.68 2.54 -7.21
N GLY A 28 5.96 2.24 -6.13
CA GLY A 28 6.00 0.91 -5.52
C GLY A 28 5.24 -0.14 -6.34
N LYS A 29 5.90 -1.24 -6.74
CA LYS A 29 5.22 -2.39 -7.35
C LYS A 29 4.55 -3.22 -6.26
N GLN A 30 3.27 -3.54 -6.44
CA GLN A 30 2.53 -4.51 -5.62
C GLN A 30 2.96 -5.92 -6.02
N LEU A 31 3.39 -6.72 -5.05
CA LEU A 31 3.75 -8.12 -5.22
C LEU A 31 2.91 -8.97 -4.26
N THR A 32 2.37 -10.09 -4.75
CA THR A 32 1.64 -11.05 -3.93
C THR A 32 2.40 -12.37 -3.95
N ILE A 33 2.69 -12.90 -2.76
CA ILE A 33 3.34 -14.20 -2.62
C ILE A 33 2.25 -15.28 -2.60
N VAL A 34 2.42 -16.29 -3.45
CA VAL A 34 1.55 -17.48 -3.48
C VAL A 34 2.33 -18.64 -2.87
N SER A 35 1.82 -19.23 -1.80
CA SER A 35 2.38 -20.42 -1.17
C SER A 35 1.43 -21.60 -1.17
N THR A 36 1.97 -22.82 -1.12
CA THR A 36 1.19 -24.05 -0.97
C THR A 36 0.77 -24.34 0.48
N TRP A 37 1.36 -23.61 1.44
CA TRP A 37 1.02 -23.64 2.86
C TRP A 37 0.21 -22.39 3.26
N PRO A 38 -0.64 -22.49 4.30
CA PRO A 38 -1.42 -21.37 4.80
C PRO A 38 -0.55 -20.36 5.57
N ARG A 39 -1.14 -19.18 5.81
CA ARG A 39 -0.56 -18.16 6.69
C ARG A 39 -0.30 -18.74 8.08
N ASP A 40 0.77 -18.29 8.73
CA ASP A 40 1.20 -18.72 10.08
C ASP A 40 1.61 -20.20 10.21
N PHE A 41 1.76 -20.95 9.11
CA PHE A 41 2.31 -22.31 9.17
C PHE A 41 3.72 -22.29 9.80
N PRO A 42 3.98 -23.08 10.87
CA PRO A 42 5.27 -23.05 11.56
C PRO A 42 6.43 -23.33 10.61
N GLY A 43 7.43 -22.45 10.63
CA GLY A 43 8.59 -22.54 9.75
C GLY A 43 8.32 -21.99 8.35
N LEU A 44 7.37 -22.56 7.59
CA LEU A 44 7.17 -22.20 6.17
C LEU A 44 6.36 -20.92 5.98
N GLY A 45 5.20 -20.80 6.64
CA GLY A 45 4.36 -19.60 6.53
C GLY A 45 4.95 -18.41 7.25
N THR A 46 5.51 -18.64 8.44
CA THR A 46 6.16 -17.57 9.22
C THR A 46 7.47 -17.09 8.59
N SER A 47 8.22 -17.94 7.87
CA SER A 47 9.40 -17.48 7.11
C SER A 47 9.00 -16.67 5.86
N ALA A 48 7.92 -17.04 5.18
CA ALA A 48 7.42 -16.28 4.04
C ALA A 48 6.91 -14.89 4.44
N GLN A 49 6.25 -14.76 5.60
CA GLN A 49 5.91 -13.46 6.19
C GLN A 49 7.15 -12.60 6.48
N ARG A 50 8.19 -13.20 7.08
CA ARG A 50 9.46 -12.52 7.35
C ARG A 50 10.14 -12.06 6.06
N LEU A 51 10.07 -12.86 5.00
CA LEU A 51 10.58 -12.49 3.68
C LEU A 51 9.84 -11.29 3.11
N ALA A 52 8.50 -11.30 3.13
CA ALA A 52 7.68 -10.18 2.66
C ALA A 52 8.03 -8.87 3.39
N ALA A 53 8.17 -8.92 4.72
CA ALA A 53 8.58 -7.76 5.53
C ALA A 53 9.98 -7.25 5.14
N ARG A 54 10.96 -8.15 4.97
CA ARG A 54 12.32 -7.76 4.57
C ARG A 54 12.38 -7.11 3.20
N ILE A 55 11.59 -7.58 2.23
CA ILE A 55 11.54 -6.97 0.90
C ILE A 55 11.04 -5.52 1.00
N ALA A 56 10.02 -5.27 1.83
CA ALA A 56 9.54 -3.91 2.07
C ALA A 56 10.63 -3.02 2.69
N GLU A 57 11.37 -3.52 3.68
CA GLU A 57 12.46 -2.80 4.35
C GLU A 57 13.61 -2.45 3.40
N VAL A 58 14.13 -3.42 2.64
CA VAL A 58 15.32 -3.20 1.79
C VAL A 58 15.01 -2.45 0.50
N SER A 59 13.76 -2.47 0.05
CA SER A 59 13.35 -1.85 -1.22
C SER A 59 13.10 -0.35 -1.13
N ASN A 60 13.16 0.24 0.07
CA ASN A 60 12.91 1.66 0.30
C ASN A 60 11.59 2.15 -0.34
N GLY A 61 10.54 1.33 -0.27
CA GLY A 61 9.22 1.62 -0.85
C GLY A 61 9.06 1.27 -2.33
N ALA A 62 10.06 0.66 -2.99
CA ALA A 62 9.96 0.22 -4.37
C ALA A 62 9.09 -1.05 -4.53
N PHE A 63 8.96 -1.86 -3.48
CA PHE A 63 8.12 -3.06 -3.48
C PHE A 63 7.22 -3.08 -2.25
N ASN A 64 5.92 -3.21 -2.46
CA ASN A 64 4.96 -3.51 -1.41
C ASN A 64 4.50 -4.97 -1.57
N VAL A 65 4.82 -5.80 -0.57
CA VAL A 65 4.69 -7.26 -0.67
C VAL A 65 3.65 -7.77 0.31
N GLU A 66 2.66 -8.48 -0.22
CA GLU A 66 1.62 -9.16 0.55
C GLU A 66 1.87 -10.68 0.56
N TYR A 67 1.82 -11.28 1.75
CA TYR A 67 1.86 -12.73 1.97
C TYR A 67 0.63 -13.18 2.76
#